data_AF-A0A919J2S9-F1
#
_entry.id   AF-A0A919J2S9-F1
#
_cell.length_a   1.000
_cell.length_b   1.000
_cell.length_c   1.000
_cell.angle_alpha   90.00
_cell.angle_beta   90.00
_cell.angle_gamma   90.00
#
_symmetry.space_group_name_H-M   'P 1'
#
loop_
_entity.id
_entity.type
_entity.pdbx_description
1 polymer ?
#
loop_
_entity_poly.entity_id
_entity_poly.type
_entity_poly.pdbx_seq_one_letter_code
_entity_poly.pdbx_strand_id
1 'polypeptide(L)'
;MAQISIAGDDLVVEIEGWEKLWSLKSRLVIPLVNVRGATVDPGIAAEPKGLRAPGTSLPGVITAGTFHQEGERVFWNIRDGARAVVIELADERYARLVVEVADPAATVALIEREIKR
;
A
#
# COMPACT_ATOMS: atom_id res chain seq x y z
N MET A 1 -4.26 -9.53 1.33
CA MET A 1 -4.81 -8.62 2.34
C MET A 1 -3.63 -8.10 3.15
N ALA A 2 -3.67 -6.84 3.53
CA ALA A 2 -2.67 -6.21 4.37
C ALA A 2 -3.26 -5.89 5.74
N GLN A 3 -2.46 -6.09 6.78
CA GLN A 3 -2.73 -5.64 8.13
C GLN A 3 -1.96 -4.34 8.37
N ILE A 4 -2.68 -3.33 8.86
CA ILE A 4 -2.14 -2.01 9.17
C ILE A 4 -2.10 -1.84 10.68
N SER A 5 -0.96 -1.41 11.21
CA SER A 5 -0.78 -1.13 12.63
C SER A 5 0.15 0.06 12.84
N ILE A 6 0.12 0.61 14.06
CA ILE A 6 0.94 1.75 14.46
C ILE A 6 1.88 1.28 15.55
N ALA A 7 3.17 1.49 15.36
CA ALA A 7 4.22 1.10 16.30
C ALA A 7 5.06 2.33 16.65
N GLY A 8 4.72 3.00 17.75
CA GLY A 8 5.35 4.27 18.09
C GLY A 8 5.00 5.34 17.06
N ASP A 9 6.03 5.87 16.40
CA ASP A 9 5.90 6.88 15.34
C ASP A 9 5.92 6.28 13.93
N ASP A 10 5.81 4.95 13.80
CA ASP A 10 5.84 4.25 12.53
C ASP A 10 4.49 3.62 12.17
N LEU A 11 4.09 3.78 10.91
CA LEU A 11 3.07 3.00 10.23
C LEU A 11 3.66 1.67 9.75
N VAL A 12 3.10 0.56 10.21
CA VAL A 12 3.53 -0.79 9.85
C VAL A 12 2.48 -1.45 8.96
N VAL A 13 2.89 -1.83 7.76
CA VAL A 13 2.06 -2.54 6.77
C VAL A 13 2.58 -3.96 6.61
N GLU A 14 1.81 -4.94 7.06
CA GLU A 14 2.13 -6.36 6.94
C GLU A 14 1.24 -7.03 5.89
N ILE A 15 1.82 -7.77 4.96
CA ILE A 15 1.10 -8.39 3.85
C ILE A 15 0.85 -9.85 4.19
N GLU A 16 -0.41 -10.22 4.36
CA GLU A 16 -0.83 -11.58 4.66
C GLU A 16 -0.86 -12.47 3.41
N GLY A 17 -0.48 -13.74 3.57
CA GLY A 17 -0.66 -14.78 2.55
C GLY A 17 0.46 -14.91 1.51
N TRP A 18 1.60 -14.24 1.70
CA TRP A 18 2.76 -14.31 0.80
C TRP A 18 3.92 -15.17 1.35
N GLU A 19 3.61 -16.29 2.00
CA GLU A 19 4.59 -17.08 2.75
C GLU A 19 5.67 -17.80 1.92
N LYS A 20 5.55 -17.88 0.58
CA LYS A 20 6.40 -18.80 -0.20
C LYS A 20 7.36 -18.21 -1.23
N LEU A 21 7.33 -16.92 -1.54
CA LEU A 21 8.17 -16.40 -2.64
C LEU A 21 9.14 -15.28 -2.25
N TRP A 22 8.90 -14.48 -1.21
CA TRP A 22 9.80 -13.36 -0.88
C TRP A 22 9.70 -12.96 0.60
N SER A 23 10.42 -13.67 1.48
CA SER A 23 10.44 -13.41 2.94
C SER A 23 10.97 -12.03 3.35
N LEU A 24 11.43 -11.20 2.41
CA LEU A 24 12.02 -9.88 2.66
C LEU A 24 11.09 -8.69 2.37
N LYS A 25 9.92 -8.88 1.76
CA LYS A 25 8.98 -7.79 1.39
C LYS A 25 7.57 -7.96 1.98
N SER A 26 7.42 -8.78 3.02
CA SER A 26 6.14 -8.99 3.70
C SER A 26 5.78 -7.87 4.68
N ARG A 27 6.72 -6.99 5.02
CA ARG A 27 6.52 -5.89 5.97
C ARG A 27 7.15 -4.60 5.45
N LEU A 28 6.38 -3.52 5.47
CA LEU A 28 6.84 -2.15 5.23
C LEU A 28 6.68 -1.36 6.53
N VAL A 29 7.70 -0.60 6.89
CA VAL A 29 7.67 0.32 8.03
C VAL A 29 7.91 1.70 7.46
N ILE A 30 6.96 2.60 7.68
CA ILE A 30 6.97 3.96 7.15
C ILE A 30 6.82 4.92 8.33
N PRO A 31 7.74 5.87 8.54
CA PRO A 31 7.57 6.90 9.56
C PRO A 31 6.29 7.69 9.33
N LEU A 32 5.48 7.92 10.38
CA LEU A 32 4.23 8.66 10.27
C LEU A 32 4.42 10.09 9.75
N VAL A 33 5.59 10.70 10.02
CA VAL A 33 5.98 12.01 9.46
C VAL A 33 6.03 12.02 7.92
N ASN A 34 6.28 10.85 7.32
CA ASN A 34 6.32 10.67 5.88
C ASN A 34 4.93 10.29 5.33
N VAL A 35 3.93 10.04 6.17
CA VAL A 35 2.56 9.72 5.74
C VAL A 35 1.77 11.01 5.57
N ARG A 36 1.28 11.26 4.36
CA ARG A 36 0.49 12.46 4.02
C ARG A 36 -0.99 12.31 4.28
N GLY A 37 -1.50 11.09 4.16
CA GLY A 37 -2.90 10.77 4.40
C GLY A 37 -3.27 9.38 3.93
N ALA A 38 -4.49 8.98 4.23
CA ALA A 38 -5.07 7.73 3.74
C ALA A 38 -6.50 7.93 3.24
N THR A 39 -6.86 7.25 2.14
CA THR A 39 -8.19 7.33 1.54
C THR A 39 -8.70 5.95 1.14
N VAL A 40 -10.00 5.74 1.30
CA VAL A 40 -10.68 4.56 0.73
C VAL A 40 -10.98 4.90 -0.73
N ASP A 41 -10.39 4.15 -1.64
CA ASP A 41 -10.61 4.35 -3.07
C ASP A 41 -10.95 3.03 -3.77
N PRO A 42 -12.24 2.69 -3.86
CA PRO A 42 -12.69 1.52 -4.60
C PRO A 42 -12.43 1.59 -6.11
N GLY A 43 -12.32 2.81 -6.65
CA GLY A 43 -12.13 3.11 -8.06
C GLY A 43 -10.68 2.92 -8.52
N ILE A 44 -9.71 2.95 -7.60
CA ILE A 44 -8.27 2.81 -7.88
C ILE A 44 -7.95 1.53 -8.65
N ALA A 45 -8.74 0.47 -8.49
CA ALA A 45 -8.54 -0.78 -9.22
C ALA A 45 -8.78 -0.66 -10.73
N ALA A 46 -9.60 0.31 -11.15
CA ALA A 46 -9.91 0.62 -12.54
C ALA A 46 -8.95 1.65 -13.16
N GLU A 47 -8.12 2.32 -12.34
CA GLU A 47 -7.18 3.32 -12.84
C GLU A 47 -6.02 2.68 -13.64
N PRO A 48 -5.50 3.36 -14.68
CA PRO A 48 -4.34 2.91 -15.42
C PRO A 48 -3.13 2.78 -14.48
N LYS A 49 -2.64 1.56 -14.27
CA LYS A 49 -1.55 1.28 -13.30
C LYS A 49 -0.19 1.88 -13.67
N GLY A 50 -0.07 2.58 -14.81
CA GLY A 50 1.17 3.17 -15.30
C GLY A 50 2.17 2.16 -15.90
N LEU A 51 3.40 2.62 -16.14
CA LEU A 51 4.49 1.81 -16.68
C LEU A 51 5.06 0.90 -15.58
N ARG A 52 4.95 -0.41 -15.77
CA ARG A 52 5.43 -1.39 -14.78
C ARG A 52 6.95 -1.37 -14.69
N ALA A 53 7.50 -1.34 -13.47
CA ALA A 53 8.95 -1.42 -13.26
C ALA A 53 9.51 -2.75 -13.79
N PRO A 54 10.64 -2.76 -14.53
CA PRO A 54 11.31 -4.00 -14.89
C PRO A 54 11.75 -4.76 -13.62
N GLY A 55 11.54 -6.09 -13.59
CA GLY A 55 11.98 -6.97 -12.49
C GLY A 55 10.90 -7.50 -11.54
N THR A 56 9.62 -7.15 -11.72
CA THR A 56 8.49 -7.73 -10.94
C THR A 56 7.44 -8.37 -11.85
N SER A 57 7.78 -9.55 -12.37
CA SER A 57 6.90 -10.40 -13.18
C SER A 57 6.58 -11.69 -12.42
N LEU A 58 5.32 -11.86 -12.01
CA LEU A 58 4.67 -13.17 -11.94
C LEU A 58 3.49 -13.13 -12.92
N PRO A 59 3.59 -13.80 -14.07
CA PRO A 59 2.48 -13.96 -14.99
C PRO A 59 1.31 -14.67 -14.28
N GLY A 60 0.08 -14.19 -14.46
CA GLY A 60 -1.13 -14.84 -13.94
C GLY A 60 -1.61 -14.41 -12.55
N VAL A 61 -0.91 -13.52 -11.85
CA VAL A 61 -1.33 -13.02 -10.52
C VAL A 61 -1.24 -11.50 -10.48
N ILE A 62 -2.34 -10.83 -10.83
CA ILE A 62 -2.48 -9.37 -10.70
C ILE A 62 -2.74 -9.07 -9.22
N THR A 63 -1.72 -8.94 -8.38
CA THR A 63 -1.97 -8.50 -7.00
C THR A 63 -0.81 -7.71 -6.37
N ALA A 64 0.45 -8.16 -6.40
CA ALA A 64 1.55 -7.43 -5.76
C ALA A 64 2.65 -6.97 -6.73
N GLY A 65 3.05 -5.70 -6.68
CA GLY A 65 4.15 -5.19 -7.50
C GLY A 65 4.44 -3.70 -7.32
N THR A 66 5.61 -3.27 -7.81
CA THR A 66 5.97 -1.84 -7.89
C THR A 66 5.69 -1.34 -9.29
N PHE A 67 4.84 -0.32 -9.41
CA PHE A 67 4.49 0.33 -10.66
C PHE A 67 5.07 1.74 -10.68
N HIS A 68 5.43 2.27 -11.85
CA HIS A 68 5.76 3.68 -11.99
C HIS A 68 4.56 4.42 -12.58
N GLN A 69 3.97 5.30 -11.79
CA GLN A 69 2.94 6.24 -12.25
C GLN A 69 3.55 7.63 -12.20
N GLU A 70 3.52 8.34 -13.33
CA GLU A 70 3.97 9.73 -13.43
C GLU A 70 5.41 9.99 -12.95
N GLY A 71 6.28 8.97 -13.03
CA GLY A 71 7.68 9.04 -12.58
C GLY A 71 7.90 8.58 -11.13
N GLU A 72 6.82 8.34 -10.38
CA GLU A 72 6.86 7.92 -8.99
C GLU A 72 6.58 6.42 -8.82
N ARG A 73 7.14 5.82 -7.76
CA ARG A 73 6.93 4.39 -7.46
C ARG A 73 5.69 4.21 -6.61
N VAL A 74 4.76 3.40 -7.07
CA VAL A 74 3.56 3.00 -6.34
C VAL A 74 3.64 1.51 -6.00
N PHE A 75 3.43 1.18 -4.73
CA PHE A 75 3.28 -0.20 -4.29
C PHE A 75 1.81 -0.61 -4.42
N TRP A 76 1.54 -1.69 -5.14
CA TRP A 76 0.20 -2.25 -5.27
C TRP A 76 0.14 -3.59 -4.57
N ASN A 77 -0.89 -3.81 -3.75
CA ASN A 77 -1.28 -5.08 -3.14
C ASN A 77 -2.82 -5.15 -3.00
N ILE A 78 -3.52 -5.31 -4.12
CA ILE A 78 -5.00 -5.42 -4.13
C ILE A 78 -5.45 -6.60 -5.00
N ARG A 79 -6.41 -7.37 -4.50
CA ARG A 79 -7.17 -8.40 -5.23
C ARG A 79 -8.58 -7.92 -5.47
N ASP A 80 -9.20 -7.36 -4.43
CA ASP A 80 -10.52 -6.74 -4.45
C ASP A 80 -10.39 -5.23 -4.34
N GLY A 81 -10.80 -4.51 -5.39
CA GLY A 81 -10.80 -3.06 -5.43
C GLY A 81 -11.72 -2.44 -4.38
N ALA A 82 -12.84 -3.10 -4.03
CA ALA A 82 -13.83 -2.55 -3.10
C ALA A 82 -13.27 -2.29 -1.68
N ARG A 83 -12.13 -2.90 -1.35
CA ARG A 83 -11.45 -2.78 -0.07
C ARG A 83 -10.07 -2.12 -0.16
N ALA A 84 -9.82 -1.41 -1.26
CA ALA A 84 -8.56 -0.72 -1.47
C ALA A 84 -8.49 0.56 -0.62
N VAL A 85 -7.36 0.69 0.08
CA VAL A 85 -6.93 1.90 0.75
C VAL A 85 -5.67 2.40 0.06
N VAL A 86 -5.66 3.68 -0.26
CA VAL A 86 -4.50 4.39 -0.78
C VAL A 86 -3.88 5.17 0.36
N ILE A 87 -2.59 4.96 0.59
CA ILE A 87 -1.80 5.67 1.58
C ILE A 87 -0.78 6.50 0.81
N GLU A 88 -0.86 7.82 0.97
CA GLU A 88 0.04 8.77 0.31
C GLU A 88 1.25 9.02 1.20
N LEU A 89 2.44 8.96 0.61
CA LEU A 89 3.72 9.09 1.29
C LEU A 89 4.55 10.21 0.67
N ALA A 90 5.42 10.83 1.47
CA ALA A 90 6.42 11.79 1.03
C ALA A 90 7.82 11.31 1.43
N ASP A 91 8.83 11.70 0.64
CA ASP A 91 10.24 11.44 0.92
C ASP A 91 10.59 9.95 1.13
N GLU A 92 9.77 9.06 0.56
CA GLU A 92 9.87 7.61 0.69
C GLU A 92 10.20 6.92 -0.63
N ARG A 93 10.63 5.65 -0.54
CA ARG A 93 10.89 4.81 -1.73
C ARG A 93 9.66 4.67 -2.63
N TYR A 94 8.48 4.72 -2.01
CA TYR A 94 7.18 4.67 -2.67
C TYR A 94 6.46 5.99 -2.39
N ALA A 95 5.86 6.59 -3.41
CA ALA A 95 5.00 7.76 -3.23
C ALA A 95 3.60 7.36 -2.75
N ARG A 96 3.14 6.15 -3.09
CA ARG A 96 1.82 5.63 -2.70
C ARG A 96 1.86 4.14 -2.39
N LEU A 97 1.10 3.72 -1.38
CA LEU A 97 0.78 2.32 -1.10
C LEU A 97 -0.71 2.10 -1.36
N VAL A 98 -1.03 1.24 -2.32
CA VAL A 98 -2.40 0.82 -2.63
C VAL A 98 -2.57 -0.60 -2.11
N VAL A 99 -3.27 -0.76 -0.99
CA VAL A 99 -3.36 -2.02 -0.26
C VAL A 99 -4.81 -2.41 0.03
N GLU A 100 -5.10 -3.70 -0.03
CA GLU A 100 -6.40 -4.25 0.33
C GLU A 100 -6.42 -4.59 1.82
N VAL A 101 -7.36 -4.03 2.56
CA VAL A 101 -7.48 -4.22 4.02
C VAL A 101 -8.83 -4.83 4.40
N ALA A 102 -8.96 -5.37 5.61
CA ALA A 102 -10.21 -5.98 6.08
C ALA A 102 -11.33 -4.94 6.25
N ASP A 103 -11.00 -3.79 6.84
CA ASP A 103 -11.91 -2.66 7.06
C ASP A 103 -11.27 -1.35 6.57
N PRO A 104 -11.60 -0.89 5.35
CA PRO A 104 -11.02 0.33 4.78
C PRO A 104 -11.32 1.57 5.60
N ALA A 105 -12.56 1.70 6.10
CA ALA A 105 -12.99 2.89 6.83
C ALA A 105 -12.28 3.00 8.18
N ALA A 106 -12.20 1.90 8.92
CA ALA A 106 -11.47 1.86 10.19
C ALA A 106 -9.96 2.10 9.99
N THR A 107 -9.39 1.56 8.91
CA THR A 107 -7.97 1.75 8.58
C THR A 107 -7.64 3.21 8.29
N VAL A 108 -8.43 3.87 7.45
CA VAL A 108 -8.24 5.29 7.14
C VAL A 108 -8.39 6.14 8.40
N ALA A 109 -9.43 5.89 9.20
CA ALA A 109 -9.65 6.62 10.44
C ALA A 109 -8.49 6.45 11.44
N LEU A 110 -7.88 5.26 11.51
CA LEU A 110 -6.70 4.99 12.32
C LEU A 110 -5.52 5.86 11.85
N ILE A 111 -5.16 5.79 10.56
CA ILE A 111 -4.01 6.53 10.02
C ILE A 111 -4.20 8.05 10.19
N GLU A 112 -5.37 8.55 9.78
CA GLU A 112 -5.70 9.98 9.85
C GLU A 112 -5.69 10.55 11.27
N ARG A 113 -5.96 9.71 12.28
CA ARG A 113 -5.88 10.12 13.68
C ARG A 113 -4.43 10.26 14.13
N GLU A 114 -3.56 9.33 13.76
CA GLU A 114 -2.17 9.34 14.23
C GLU A 114 -1.32 10.39 13.53
N ILE A 115 -1.58 10.73 12.26
CA ILE A 115 -0.83 11.79 11.55
C ILE A 115 -1.18 13.21 12.03
N LYS A 116 -2.32 13.38 12.73
CA LYS A 116 -2.78 14.68 13.27
C LYS A 116 -2.31 14.94 14.69
N ARG A 117 -1.64 13.96 15.30
CA ARG A 117 -1.16 14.02 16.68
C ARG A 117 0.14 14.82 16.78
#